data_AF-A0A2T4S996-F1
#
_entry.id   AF-A0A2T4S996-F1
#
_cell.length_a   1.000
_cell.length_b   1.000
_cell.length_c   1.000
_cell.angle_alpha   90.00
_cell.angle_beta   90.00
_cell.angle_gamma   90.00
#
_symmetry.space_group_name_H-M   'P 1'
#
loop_
_entity.id
_entity.type
_entity.pdbx_description
1 polymer ?
#
loop_
_entity_poly.entity_id
_entity_poly.type
_entity_poly.pdbx_seq_one_letter_code
_entity_poly.pdbx_strand_id
1 'polypeptide(L)'
;MNRKAEKILAWIANGLSLLFLVIMILGLILLNFPEAKEALNQIYQQQGMSVSADALKASIIMQGGFLLFATILGFLGVFTIKGNRILAGCLLVAAALVSIFTGNFIALILWMIAGIMLLVKKDKKKQQYNHASYQEQQRNNDKDIQQRQNSDMNPEDELKKKKEDDPYIY
;
A
#
# COMPACT_ATOMS: atom_id res chain seq x y z
N MET A 1 2.89 -2.57 12.51
CA MET A 1 2.84 -3.18 11.16
C MET A 1 4.06 -2.69 10.38
N ASN A 2 5.04 -3.57 10.10
CA ASN A 2 6.24 -3.20 9.34
C ASN A 2 5.90 -3.08 7.86
N ARG A 3 5.37 -1.92 7.45
CA ARG A 3 5.28 -1.54 6.02
C ARG A 3 6.46 -0.67 5.58
N LYS A 4 7.63 -0.99 6.11
CA LYS A 4 8.85 -0.21 5.87
C LYS A 4 9.24 -0.30 4.40
N ALA A 5 9.18 -1.50 3.81
CA ALA A 5 9.54 -1.73 2.42
C ALA A 5 8.65 -0.95 1.44
N GLU A 6 7.32 -1.02 1.59
CA GLU A 6 6.37 -0.32 0.70
C GLU A 6 6.55 1.20 0.78
N LYS A 7 6.78 1.73 1.99
CA LYS A 7 7.05 3.15 2.18
C LYS A 7 8.39 3.57 1.59
N ILE A 8 9.45 2.79 1.78
CA ILE A 8 10.77 3.08 1.23
C ILE A 8 10.70 3.08 -0.30
N LEU A 9 10.07 2.08 -0.90
CA LEU A 9 9.93 1.97 -2.35
C LEU A 9 9.18 3.17 -2.93
N ALA A 10 8.06 3.57 -2.31
CA ALA A 10 7.27 4.70 -2.76
C ALA A 10 7.99 6.05 -2.54
N TRP A 11 8.79 6.19 -1.48
CA TRP A 11 9.68 7.36 -1.29
C TRP A 11 10.78 7.43 -2.35
N ILE A 12 11.40 6.30 -2.70
CA ILE A 12 12.40 6.23 -3.78
C ILE A 12 11.75 6.65 -5.11
N ALA A 13 10.56 6.14 -5.41
CA ALA A 13 9.80 6.54 -6.61
C ALA A 13 9.54 8.05 -6.66
N ASN A 14 9.09 8.65 -5.56
CA ASN A 14 8.85 10.10 -5.47
C ASN A 14 10.15 10.90 -5.65
N GLY A 15 11.24 10.48 -5.00
CA GLY A 15 12.55 11.12 -5.13
C GLY A 15 13.07 11.08 -6.57
N LEU A 16 12.93 9.93 -7.24
CA LEU A 16 13.33 9.76 -8.63
C LEU A 16 12.46 10.59 -9.59
N SER A 17 11.15 10.66 -9.32
CA SER A 17 10.24 11.52 -10.08
C SER A 17 10.61 13.00 -9.97
N LEU A 18 10.96 13.44 -8.76
CA LEU A 18 11.37 14.82 -8.51
C LEU A 18 12.72 15.12 -9.18
N LEU A 19 13.66 14.18 -9.16
CA LEU A 19 14.92 14.28 -9.91
C LEU A 19 14.66 14.42 -11.42
N PHE A 20 13.77 13.60 -11.97
CA PHE A 20 13.44 13.65 -13.40
C PHE A 20 12.74 14.97 -13.78
N LEU A 21 11.89 15.51 -12.90
CA LEU A 21 11.34 16.86 -13.06
C LEU A 21 12.43 17.93 -13.13
N VAL A 22 13.42 17.88 -12.25
CA VAL A 22 14.56 18.81 -12.29
C VAL A 22 15.32 18.71 -13.61
N ILE A 23 15.57 17.50 -14.10
CA ILE A 23 16.22 17.28 -15.41
C ILE A 23 15.38 17.90 -16.54
N MET A 24 14.06 17.71 -16.54
CA MET A 24 13.19 18.34 -17.55
C MET A 24 13.22 19.86 -17.48
N ILE A 25 13.20 20.44 -16.27
CA ILE A 25 13.31 21.90 -16.09
C ILE A 25 14.65 22.41 -16.63
N LEU A 26 15.76 21.72 -16.34
CA LEU A 26 17.08 22.08 -16.89
C LEU A 26 17.08 21.99 -18.43
N GLY A 27 16.44 20.96 -19.00
CA GLY A 27 16.25 20.84 -20.45
C GLY A 27 15.47 22.02 -21.04
N LEU A 28 14.41 22.47 -20.38
CA LEU A 28 13.65 23.65 -20.79
C LEU A 28 14.46 24.95 -20.72
N ILE A 29 15.31 25.09 -19.70
CA ILE A 29 16.22 26.23 -19.58
C ILE A 29 17.24 26.21 -20.72
N LEU A 30 17.84 25.06 -21.00
CA LEU A 30 18.79 24.88 -22.09
C LEU A 30 18.18 25.23 -23.45
N LEU A 31 16.94 24.82 -23.69
CA LEU A 31 16.20 25.14 -24.92
C LEU A 31 15.89 26.62 -25.09
N ASN A 32 16.11 27.49 -24.10
CA ASN A 32 15.97 28.94 -24.29
C ASN A 32 17.21 29.58 -24.90
N PHE A 33 18.37 28.91 -24.91
CA PHE A 33 19.59 29.43 -25.54
C PHE A 33 19.55 29.22 -27.06
N PRO A 34 19.86 30.25 -27.87
CA PRO A 34 19.88 30.14 -29.34
C PRO A 34 20.79 29.02 -29.85
N GLU A 35 21.99 28.89 -29.27
CA GLU A 35 22.99 27.90 -29.68
C GLU A 35 22.47 26.47 -29.49
N ALA A 36 21.76 26.22 -28.39
CA ALA A 36 21.17 24.92 -28.10
C ALA A 36 20.03 24.58 -29.09
N LYS A 37 19.20 25.58 -29.46
CA LYS A 37 18.15 25.39 -30.47
C LYS A 37 18.73 25.08 -31.84
N GLU A 38 19.77 25.81 -32.25
CA GLU A 38 20.45 25.57 -33.53
C GLU A 38 21.08 24.18 -33.59
N ALA A 39 21.80 23.79 -32.53
CA ALA A 39 22.42 22.46 -32.43
C ALA A 39 21.37 21.35 -32.54
N LEU A 40 20.23 21.47 -31.84
CA LEU A 40 19.15 20.49 -31.96
C LEU A 40 18.51 20.46 -33.34
N ASN A 41 18.24 21.62 -33.95
CA ASN A 41 17.68 21.69 -35.29
C ASN A 41 18.60 21.01 -36.31
N GLN A 42 19.92 21.20 -36.20
CA GLN A 42 20.90 20.51 -37.05
C GLN A 42 20.84 18.99 -36.87
N ILE A 43 20.77 18.51 -35.61
CA ILE A 43 20.65 17.08 -35.30
C ILE A 43 19.37 16.49 -35.91
N TYR A 44 18.23 17.17 -35.76
CA TYR A 44 16.96 16.70 -36.33
C TYR A 44 16.99 16.70 -37.86
N GLN A 45 17.53 17.75 -38.49
CA GLN A 45 17.67 17.82 -39.94
C GLN A 45 18.57 16.70 -40.49
N GLN A 46 19.69 16.40 -39.83
CA GLN A 46 20.56 15.28 -40.22
C GLN A 46 19.85 13.93 -40.14
N GLN A 47 18.89 13.78 -39.22
CA GLN A 47 18.07 12.59 -39.08
C GLN A 47 16.83 12.58 -40.01
N GLY A 48 16.71 13.56 -40.93
CA GLY A 48 15.56 13.70 -41.82
C GLY A 48 14.26 14.06 -41.08
N MET A 49 14.37 14.55 -39.83
CA MET A 49 13.25 14.96 -39.01
C MET A 49 13.09 16.48 -39.03
N SER A 50 11.86 16.97 -39.18
CA SER A 50 11.50 18.39 -39.10
C SER A 50 10.76 18.70 -37.79
N VAL A 51 11.41 18.46 -36.66
CA VAL A 51 10.87 18.85 -35.34
C VAL A 51 11.36 20.25 -35.00
N SER A 52 10.44 21.21 -34.82
CA SER A 52 10.80 22.55 -34.35
C SER A 52 11.13 22.55 -32.86
N ALA A 53 12.08 23.40 -32.45
CA ALA A 53 12.43 23.58 -31.04
C ALA A 53 11.22 23.97 -30.17
N ASP A 54 10.26 24.72 -30.72
CA ASP A 54 9.04 25.10 -30.01
C ASP A 54 8.08 23.92 -29.82
N ALA A 55 7.94 23.03 -30.81
CA ALA A 55 7.17 21.80 -30.68
C ALA A 55 7.80 20.86 -29.64
N LEU A 56 9.14 20.76 -29.63
CA LEU A 56 9.88 20.01 -28.60
C LEU A 56 9.67 20.61 -27.20
N LYS A 57 9.74 21.95 -27.07
CA LYS A 57 9.50 22.63 -25.79
C LYS A 57 8.09 22.38 -25.28
N ALA A 58 7.08 22.48 -26.16
CA ALA A 58 5.69 22.21 -25.82
C ALA A 58 5.47 20.75 -25.35
N SER A 59 6.11 19.79 -26.02
CA SER A 59 6.00 18.37 -25.64
C SER A 59 6.65 18.09 -24.27
N ILE A 60 7.81 18.70 -23.97
CA ILE A 60 8.47 18.60 -22.67
C ILE A 60 7.59 19.23 -21.57
N ILE A 61 6.99 20.40 -21.82
CA ILE A 61 6.07 21.03 -20.84
C ILE A 61 4.86 20.14 -20.57
N MET A 62 4.25 19.57 -21.61
CA MET A 62 3.11 18.67 -21.47
C MET A 62 3.46 17.41 -20.67
N GLN A 63 4.57 16.74 -21.03
CA GLN A 63 5.07 15.58 -20.29
C GLN A 63 5.43 15.94 -18.84
N GLY A 64 6.04 17.09 -18.62
CA GLY A 64 6.33 17.65 -17.30
C GLY A 64 5.07 17.86 -16.47
N GLY A 65 3.98 18.34 -17.09
CA GLY A 65 2.66 18.47 -16.45
C GLY A 65 2.10 17.13 -15.99
N PHE A 66 2.10 16.12 -16.86
CA PHE A 66 1.70 14.75 -16.49
C PHE A 66 2.56 14.18 -15.36
N LEU A 67 3.87 14.39 -15.42
CA LEU A 67 4.78 13.92 -14.39
C LEU A 67 4.57 14.62 -13.06
N LEU A 68 4.33 15.94 -13.07
CA LEU A 68 4.03 16.70 -11.86
C LEU A 68 2.74 16.18 -11.22
N PHE A 69 1.68 15.97 -12.02
CA PHE A 69 0.43 15.41 -11.54
C PHE A 69 0.62 14.00 -10.95
N ALA A 70 1.33 13.12 -11.65
CA ALA A 70 1.65 11.78 -11.15
C ALA A 70 2.48 11.83 -9.84
N THR A 71 3.44 12.76 -9.76
CA THR A 71 4.27 12.95 -8.56
C THR A 71 3.42 13.35 -7.36
N ILE A 72 2.48 14.29 -7.55
CA ILE A 72 1.55 14.69 -6.50
C ILE A 72 0.73 13.49 -6.00
N LEU A 73 0.17 12.68 -6.93
CA LEU A 73 -0.51 11.44 -6.57
C LEU A 73 0.40 10.48 -5.80
N GLY A 74 1.67 10.36 -6.20
CA GLY A 74 2.70 9.58 -5.50
C GLY A 74 2.92 10.02 -4.06
N PHE A 75 3.03 11.32 -3.82
CA PHE A 75 3.13 11.90 -2.47
C PHE A 75 1.87 11.66 -1.64
N LEU A 76 0.69 11.94 -2.20
CA LEU A 76 -0.59 11.66 -1.53
C LEU A 76 -0.71 10.17 -1.17
N GLY A 77 -0.30 9.28 -2.07
CA GLY A 77 -0.24 7.85 -1.85
C GLY A 77 0.61 7.51 -0.63
N VAL A 78 1.86 7.98 -0.59
CA VAL A 78 2.81 7.73 0.51
C VAL A 78 2.29 8.24 1.85
N PHE A 79 1.74 9.45 1.91
CA PHE A 79 1.20 10.01 3.15
C PHE A 79 -0.02 9.24 3.65
N THR A 80 -0.82 8.72 2.73
CA THR A 80 -2.04 7.97 3.05
C THR A 80 -1.75 6.54 3.55
N ILE A 81 -0.54 5.99 3.34
CA ILE A 81 -0.18 4.60 3.73
C ILE A 81 -0.49 4.30 5.20
N LYS A 82 -0.29 5.27 6.11
CA LYS A 82 -0.54 5.09 7.55
C LYS A 82 -2.04 4.98 7.88
N GLY A 83 -2.89 5.73 7.18
CA GLY A 83 -4.33 5.82 7.45
C GLY A 83 -5.14 4.77 6.70
N ASN A 84 -5.04 4.75 5.37
CA ASN A 84 -5.81 3.85 4.53
C ASN A 84 -4.93 3.20 3.45
N ARG A 85 -4.67 1.90 3.64
CA ARG A 85 -3.79 1.14 2.74
C ARG A 85 -4.34 1.00 1.32
N ILE A 86 -5.66 0.85 1.21
CA ILE A 86 -6.31 0.58 -0.07
C ILE A 86 -6.28 1.87 -0.88
N LEU A 87 -6.65 2.99 -0.25
CA LEU A 87 -6.58 4.31 -0.87
C LEU A 87 -5.14 4.67 -1.29
N ALA A 88 -4.16 4.42 -0.42
CA ALA A 88 -2.75 4.63 -0.75
C ALA A 88 -2.30 3.77 -1.95
N GLY A 89 -2.70 2.50 -1.98
CA GLY A 89 -2.42 1.61 -3.11
C GLY A 89 -3.03 2.10 -4.42
N CYS A 90 -4.31 2.51 -4.40
CA CYS A 90 -5.00 3.07 -5.55
C CYS A 90 -4.34 4.37 -6.05
N LEU A 91 -3.94 5.27 -5.15
CA LEU A 91 -3.24 6.52 -5.51
C LEU A 91 -1.91 6.24 -6.22
N LEU A 92 -1.13 5.26 -5.73
CA LEU A 92 0.15 4.90 -6.35
C LEU A 92 -0.04 4.20 -7.70
N VAL A 93 -1.06 3.35 -7.84
CA VAL A 93 -1.42 2.77 -9.14
C VAL A 93 -1.84 3.86 -10.13
N ALA A 94 -2.67 4.82 -9.70
CA ALA A 94 -3.05 5.95 -10.53
C ALA A 94 -1.84 6.80 -10.96
N ALA A 95 -0.91 7.07 -10.04
CA ALA A 95 0.34 7.75 -10.35
C ALA A 95 1.14 7.01 -11.44
N ALA A 96 1.26 5.69 -11.31
CA ALA A 96 1.96 4.87 -12.30
C ALA A 96 1.28 4.88 -13.67
N LEU A 97 -0.07 4.79 -13.74
CA LEU A 97 -0.81 4.84 -15.00
C LEU A 97 -0.62 6.18 -15.73
N VAL A 98 -0.67 7.30 -15.01
CA VAL A 98 -0.39 8.62 -15.60
C VAL A 98 1.07 8.70 -16.09
N SER A 99 2.00 8.09 -15.36
CA SER A 99 3.43 8.15 -15.66
C SER A 99 3.83 7.46 -16.96
N ILE A 100 2.96 6.63 -17.56
CA ILE A 100 3.19 6.00 -18.87
C ILE A 100 3.52 7.07 -19.93
N PHE A 101 2.90 8.25 -19.82
CA PHE A 101 3.06 9.35 -20.78
C PHE A 101 4.29 10.23 -20.53
N THR A 102 5.11 9.93 -19.52
CA THR A 102 6.16 10.84 -19.02
C THR A 102 7.60 10.39 -19.31
N GLY A 103 7.78 9.16 -19.79
CA GLY A 103 9.11 8.55 -19.98
C GLY A 103 9.82 8.10 -18.69
N ASN A 104 9.30 8.43 -17.51
CA ASN A 104 9.87 8.00 -16.23
C ASN A 104 9.42 6.57 -15.84
N PHE A 105 9.88 5.59 -16.62
CA PHE A 105 9.48 4.19 -16.44
C PHE A 105 9.96 3.59 -15.11
N ILE A 106 11.07 4.08 -14.57
CA ILE A 106 11.59 3.58 -13.29
C ILE A 106 10.64 3.98 -12.15
N ALA A 107 10.24 5.25 -12.06
CA ALA A 107 9.29 5.69 -11.05
C ALA A 107 7.92 5.02 -11.23
N LEU A 108 7.48 4.85 -12.48
CA LEU A 108 6.26 4.10 -12.82
C LEU A 108 6.27 2.69 -12.24
N ILE A 109 7.34 1.92 -12.49
CA ILE A 109 7.45 0.54 -12.02
C ILE A 109 7.45 0.50 -10.49
N LEU A 110 8.19 1.40 -9.84
CA LEU A 110 8.25 1.47 -8.38
C LEU A 110 6.89 1.82 -7.77
N TRP A 111 6.17 2.82 -8.31
CA TRP A 111 4.82 3.15 -7.86
C TRP A 111 3.84 1.99 -8.08
N MET A 112 3.95 1.28 -9.21
CA MET A 112 3.12 0.11 -9.49
C MET A 112 3.37 -1.02 -8.48
N ILE A 113 4.64 -1.36 -8.22
CA ILE A 113 5.01 -2.42 -7.25
C ILE A 113 4.55 -2.04 -5.83
N ALA A 114 4.82 -0.81 -5.38
CA ALA A 114 4.37 -0.36 -4.06
C ALA A 114 2.84 -0.36 -3.95
N GLY A 115 2.15 0.09 -4.99
CA GLY A 115 0.69 0.09 -5.07
C GLY A 115 0.11 -1.31 -4.91
N ILE A 116 0.58 -2.26 -5.71
CA ILE A 116 0.15 -3.67 -5.65
C ILE A 116 0.46 -4.27 -4.27
N MET A 117 1.65 -4.04 -3.72
CA MET A 117 2.01 -4.55 -2.38
C MET A 117 1.05 -4.05 -1.30
N LEU A 118 0.61 -2.79 -1.37
CA LEU A 118 -0.36 -2.23 -0.42
C LEU A 118 -1.75 -2.83 -0.55
N LEU A 119 -2.17 -3.18 -1.77
CA LEU A 119 -3.47 -3.80 -2.05
C LEU A 119 -3.50 -5.27 -1.61
N VAL A 120 -2.49 -6.05 -1.98
CA VAL A 120 -2.45 -7.52 -1.77
C VAL A 120 -2.18 -7.88 -0.30
N LYS A 121 -1.37 -7.12 0.42
CA LYS A 121 -0.91 -7.50 1.76
C LYS A 121 -2.00 -7.31 2.82
N LYS A 122 -2.66 -8.40 3.22
CA LYS A 122 -3.67 -8.41 4.30
C LYS A 122 -3.04 -8.00 5.64
N ASP A 123 -3.77 -7.17 6.41
CA ASP A 123 -3.31 -6.74 7.73
C ASP A 123 -3.31 -7.92 8.70
N LYS A 124 -2.12 -8.30 9.18
CA LYS A 124 -1.94 -9.38 10.17
C LYS A 124 -2.82 -9.20 11.42
N LYS A 125 -3.17 -7.95 11.78
CA LYS A 125 -4.04 -7.65 12.93
C LYS A 125 -5.48 -8.17 12.76
N LYS A 126 -6.00 -8.31 11.54
CA LYS A 126 -7.35 -8.88 11.34
C LYS A 126 -7.40 -10.40 11.55
N GLN A 127 -6.26 -11.10 11.50
CA GLN A 127 -6.24 -12.54 11.77
C GLN A 127 -6.20 -12.87 13.25
N GLN A 128 -5.65 -12.00 14.10
CA GLN A 128 -5.53 -12.28 15.53
C GLN A 128 -6.86 -12.16 16.28
N TYR A 129 -7.76 -11.26 15.85
CA TYR A 129 -9.12 -11.18 16.40
C TYR A 129 -9.97 -12.39 16.02
N ASN A 130 -9.87 -12.88 14.78
CA ASN A 130 -10.60 -14.08 14.38
C ASN A 130 -10.07 -15.32 15.11
N HIS A 131 -8.75 -15.49 15.25
CA HIS A 131 -8.22 -16.67 15.94
C HIS A 131 -8.50 -16.69 17.45
N ALA A 132 -8.56 -15.54 18.12
CA ALA A 132 -8.93 -15.48 19.53
C ALA A 132 -10.39 -15.90 19.74
N SER A 133 -11.32 -15.42 18.91
CA SER A 133 -12.74 -15.80 18.99
C SER A 133 -12.98 -17.29 18.70
N TYR A 134 -12.25 -17.89 17.74
CA TYR A 134 -12.39 -19.33 17.47
C TYR A 134 -11.72 -20.22 18.53
N GLN A 135 -10.65 -19.78 19.18
CA GLN A 135 -10.01 -20.55 20.25
C GLN A 135 -10.75 -20.47 21.59
N GLU A 136 -11.37 -19.33 21.93
CA GLU A 136 -12.19 -19.22 23.14
C GLU A 136 -13.45 -20.10 23.09
N GLN A 137 -14.05 -20.23 21.90
CA GLN A 137 -15.24 -21.05 21.72
C GLN A 137 -14.96 -22.56 21.87
N GLN A 138 -13.78 -23.03 21.46
CA GLN A 138 -13.36 -24.42 21.67
C GLN A 138 -12.95 -24.68 23.13
N ARG A 139 -12.27 -23.72 23.78
CA ARG A 139 -11.81 -23.86 25.17
C ARG A 139 -12.95 -23.86 26.20
N ASN A 140 -14.06 -23.18 25.91
CA ASN A 140 -15.23 -23.21 26.79
C ASN A 140 -16.02 -24.51 26.65
N ASN A 141 -16.15 -25.06 25.43
CA ASN A 141 -16.80 -26.36 25.24
C ASN A 141 -16.06 -27.51 25.94
N ASP A 142 -14.72 -27.52 25.94
CA ASP A 142 -13.95 -28.58 26.61
C ASP A 142 -14.03 -28.49 28.14
N LYS A 143 -14.16 -27.28 28.70
CA LYS A 143 -14.32 -27.09 30.15
C LYS A 143 -15.70 -27.52 30.64
N ASP A 144 -16.75 -27.24 29.89
CA ASP A 144 -18.11 -27.66 30.26
C ASP A 144 -18.30 -29.19 30.20
N ILE A 145 -17.54 -29.88 29.34
CA ILE A 145 -17.56 -31.35 29.26
C ILE A 145 -16.76 -31.99 30.40
N GLN A 146 -15.59 -31.44 30.75
CA GLN A 146 -14.79 -31.95 31.87
C GLN A 146 -15.42 -31.65 33.25
N GLN A 147 -16.16 -30.55 33.40
CA GLN A 147 -16.84 -30.23 34.66
C GLN A 147 -18.05 -31.15 34.93
N ARG A 148 -18.70 -31.69 33.89
CA ARG A 148 -19.75 -32.72 34.06
C ARG A 148 -19.19 -34.11 34.34
N GLN A 149 -17.93 -34.37 33.96
CA GLN A 149 -17.31 -35.69 34.09
C GLN A 149 -16.59 -35.91 35.43
N ASN A 150 -16.26 -34.83 36.16
CA ASN A 150 -15.61 -34.87 37.48
C ASN A 150 -16.53 -34.64 38.69
N SER A 151 -17.84 -34.50 38.49
CA SER A 151 -18.80 -34.67 39.57
C SER A 151 -18.96 -36.16 39.85
N ASP A 152 -17.99 -36.72 40.60
CA ASP A 152 -18.19 -37.92 41.41
C ASP A 152 -19.43 -37.66 42.28
N MET A 153 -20.60 -38.06 41.79
CA MET A 153 -21.76 -38.29 42.64
C MET A 153 -21.36 -39.41 43.59
N ASN A 154 -20.89 -39.05 44.77
CA ASN A 154 -20.79 -39.99 45.88
C ASN A 154 -22.21 -40.13 46.46
N PRO A 155 -22.95 -41.22 46.16
CA PRO A 155 -24.34 -41.36 46.57
C PRO A 155 -24.48 -41.37 48.11
N GLU A 156 -23.42 -41.71 48.84
CA GLU A 156 -23.42 -41.69 50.30
C GLU A 156 -23.51 -40.28 50.88
N ASP A 157 -22.93 -39.27 50.21
CA ASP A 157 -22.93 -37.89 50.72
C ASP A 157 -24.27 -37.18 50.41
N GLU A 158 -24.93 -37.53 49.30
CA GLU A 158 -26.29 -37.06 49.01
C GLU A 158 -27.34 -37.65 49.96
N LEU A 159 -27.20 -38.94 50.33
CA LEU A 159 -28.07 -39.61 51.30
C LEU A 159 -27.95 -39.00 52.70
N LYS A 160 -26.74 -38.65 53.13
CA LYS A 160 -26.52 -37.99 54.42
C LYS A 160 -27.15 -36.60 54.47
N LYS A 161 -26.99 -35.80 53.40
CA LYS A 161 -27.63 -34.49 53.29
C LYS A 161 -29.16 -34.56 53.29
N LYS A 162 -29.74 -35.54 52.59
CA LYS A 162 -31.20 -35.75 52.61
C LYS A 162 -31.75 -36.18 53.97
N LYS A 163 -30.98 -36.94 54.76
CA LYS A 163 -31.38 -37.34 56.12
C LYS A 163 -31.25 -36.20 57.14
N GLU A 164 -30.36 -35.23 56.91
CA GLU A 164 -30.25 -34.03 57.75
C GLU A 164 -31.43 -33.06 57.53
N ASP A 165 -31.92 -32.93 56.28
CA ASP A 165 -33.03 -32.03 55.95
C ASP A 165 -34.43 -32.65 56.18
N ASP A 166 -34.56 -33.98 56.23
CA ASP A 166 -35.84 -34.66 56.51
C ASP A 166 -35.63 -35.94 57.37
N PRO A 167 -35.94 -35.90 58.68
CA PRO A 167 -35.64 -37.00 59.62
C PRO A 167 -36.55 -38.24 59.46
N TYR A 168 -37.44 -38.29 58.46
CA TYR A 168 -38.39 -39.40 58.24
C TYR A 168 -38.08 -40.28 57.02
N ILE A 169 -36.89 -40.18 56.43
CA ILE A 169 -36.46 -41.06 55.33
C ILE A 169 -35.81 -42.33 55.92
N TYR A 170 -36.54 -43.45 55.92
CA TYR A 170 -36.05 -44.78 56.33
C TYR A 170 -35.15 -45.41 55.25
#